data_AF-A0A1G2RWR7-F1
#
_entry.id   AF-A0A1G2RWR7-F1
#
_cell.length_a   1.000
_cell.length_b   1.000
_cell.length_c   1.000
_cell.angle_alpha   90.00
_cell.angle_beta   90.00
_cell.angle_gamma   90.00
#
_symmetry.space_group_name_H-M   'P 1'
#
loop_
_entity.id
_entity.type
_entity.pdbx_description
1 polymer ?
#
loop_
_entity_poly.entity_id
_entity_poly.type
_entity_poly.pdbx_seq_one_letter_code
_entity_poly.pdbx_strand_id
1 'polypeptide(L)'
;MANLDINRYSELKAKGTISLIKAGGVVALVQKRFDTESGEALPEEVIGVNLKELRELRAKLVGQIATLDVVLADCDEVLASKVV
;
A
#
# COMPACT_ATOMS: atom_id res chain seq x y z
N MET A 1 -4.88 -15.02 8.09
CA MET A 1 -4.47 -14.24 6.90
C MET A 1 -3.53 -13.14 7.37
N ALA A 2 -2.37 -13.00 6.73
CA ALA A 2 -1.38 -11.98 7.11
C ALA A 2 -1.89 -10.59 6.68
N ASN A 3 -2.03 -9.66 7.62
CA ASN A 3 -2.32 -8.26 7.31
C ASN A 3 -1.08 -7.68 6.61
N LEU A 4 -1.26 -7.21 5.37
CA LEU A 4 -0.20 -6.52 4.64
C LEU A 4 0.00 -5.13 5.25
N ASP A 5 1.16 -4.91 5.88
CA ASP A 5 1.58 -3.58 6.32
C ASP A 5 1.99 -2.74 5.11
N ILE A 6 1.24 -1.66 4.84
CA ILE A 6 1.41 -0.78 3.67
C ILE A 6 2.75 -0.03 3.72
N ASN A 7 3.21 0.35 4.90
CA ASN A 7 4.47 1.08 5.06
C ASN A 7 5.64 0.14 4.73
N ARG A 8 5.62 -1.05 5.31
CA ARG A 8 6.63 -2.09 5.04
C ARG A 8 6.65 -2.51 3.57
N TYR A 9 5.47 -2.64 2.93
CA TYR A 9 5.39 -2.91 1.50
C TYR A 9 6.10 -1.83 0.67
N SER A 10 5.82 -0.56 0.94
CA SER A 10 6.37 0.56 0.19
C SER A 10 7.89 0.65 0.32
N GLU A 11 8.42 0.42 1.52
CA GLU A 11 9.86 0.36 1.77
C GLU A 11 10.55 -0.78 1.01
N LEU A 12 9.99 -2.00 1.08
CA LEU A 12 10.55 -3.15 0.37
C LEU A 12 10.44 -2.99 -1.15
N LYS A 13 9.41 -2.30 -1.63
CA LYS A 13 9.25 -1.96 -3.05
C LYS A 13 10.30 -0.97 -3.53
N ALA A 14 10.56 0.08 -2.75
CA ALA A 14 11.62 1.04 -3.05
C ALA A 14 13.01 0.37 -3.09
N LYS A 15 13.24 -0.63 -2.22
CA LYS A 15 14.48 -1.43 -2.20
C LYS A 15 14.58 -2.47 -3.33
N GLY A 16 13.53 -2.64 -4.15
CA GLY A 16 13.51 -3.65 -5.21
C GLY A 16 13.47 -5.10 -4.72
N THR A 17 13.21 -5.31 -3.43
CA THR A 17 13.15 -6.65 -2.82
C THR A 17 11.76 -7.27 -2.88
N ILE A 18 10.75 -6.52 -3.34
CA ILE A 18 9.38 -7.02 -3.49
C ILE A 18 8.80 -6.73 -4.87
N SER A 19 8.06 -7.69 -5.41
CA SER A 19 7.39 -7.58 -6.71
C SER A 19 5.97 -8.15 -6.64
N LEU A 20 5.12 -7.67 -7.54
CA LEU A 20 3.76 -8.21 -7.71
C LEU A 20 3.72 -8.93 -9.05
N ILE A 21 3.31 -10.19 -9.02
CA ILE A 21 3.18 -11.03 -10.21
C ILE A 21 1.72 -11.40 -10.37
N LYS A 22 1.20 -11.23 -11.59
CA LYS A 22 -0.15 -11.67 -11.96
C LYS A 22 -0.02 -12.96 -12.76
N ALA A 23 -0.59 -14.05 -12.25
CA ALA A 23 -0.57 -15.35 -12.91
C ALA A 23 -1.96 -16.01 -12.80
N GLY A 24 -2.53 -16.40 -13.93
CA GLY A 24 -3.76 -17.23 -13.94
C GLY A 24 -4.97 -16.65 -13.20
N GLY A 25 -5.13 -15.31 -13.16
CA GLY A 25 -6.23 -14.65 -12.43
C GLY A 25 -5.94 -14.35 -10.96
N VAL A 26 -4.80 -14.80 -10.44
CA VAL A 26 -4.33 -14.51 -9.08
C VAL A 26 -3.25 -13.42 -9.13
N VAL A 27 -3.20 -12.60 -8.08
CA VAL A 27 -2.08 -11.68 -7.83
C VAL A 27 -1.30 -12.21 -6.64
N ALA A 28 0.01 -12.37 -6.81
CA ALA A 28 0.92 -12.80 -5.78
C ALA A 28 1.97 -11.72 -5.53
N LEU A 29 2.33 -11.56 -4.26
CA LEU A 29 3.44 -10.73 -3.82
C LEU A 29 4.65 -11.64 -3.61
N VAL A 30 5.75 -11.33 -4.29
CA VAL A 30 6.99 -12.09 -4.25
C VAL A 30 8.05 -11.24 -3.58
N GLN A 31 8.57 -11.72 -2.46
CA GLN A 31 9.62 -11.05 -1.69
C GLN A 31 10.93 -11.83 -1.80
N LYS A 32 11.95 -11.14 -2.31
CA LYS A 32 13.34 -11.58 -2.27
C LYS A 32 13.85 -11.52 -0.84
N ARG A 33 14.45 -12.62 -0.39
CA ARG A 33 15.02 -12.74 0.95
C ARG A 33 16.51 -12.96 0.85
N PHE A 34 17.22 -12.41 1.80
CA PHE A 34 18.66 -12.55 1.94
C PHE A 34 18.96 -12.93 3.38
N ASP A 35 19.94 -13.79 3.57
CA ASP A 35 20.51 -14.05 4.89
C ASP A 35 21.24 -12.80 5.38
N THR A 36 20.99 -12.41 6.63
CA THR A 36 21.53 -11.17 7.20
C THR A 36 23.01 -11.24 7.57
N GLU A 37 23.55 -12.45 7.75
CA GLU A 37 24.94 -12.67 8.14
C GLU A 37 25.81 -13.00 6.93
N SER A 38 25.34 -13.87 6.03
CA SER A 38 26.09 -14.30 4.85
C SER A 38 25.80 -13.48 3.58
N GLY A 39 24.68 -12.75 3.54
CA GLY A 39 24.22 -12.04 2.34
C GLY A 39 23.73 -12.97 1.22
N GLU A 40 23.64 -14.27 1.47
CA GLU A 40 23.20 -15.24 0.48
C GLU A 40 21.70 -15.09 0.17
N ALA A 41 21.33 -15.30 -1.08
CA ALA A 41 19.93 -15.29 -1.50
C ALA A 41 19.20 -16.51 -0.92
N LEU A 42 18.15 -16.24 -0.16
CA LEU A 42 17.24 -17.25 0.37
C LEU A 42 16.08 -17.49 -0.63
N PRO A 43 15.37 -18.62 -0.53
CA PRO A 43 14.16 -18.85 -1.31
C PRO A 43 13.17 -17.70 -1.19
N GLU A 44 12.63 -17.29 -2.34
CA GLU A 44 11.66 -16.19 -2.38
C GLU A 44 10.39 -16.56 -1.63
N GLU A 45 9.85 -15.60 -0.89
CA GLU A 45 8.59 -15.76 -0.19
C GLU A 45 7.44 -15.30 -1.09
N VAL A 46 6.49 -16.20 -1.36
CA VAL A 46 5.33 -15.93 -2.21
C VAL A 46 4.08 -15.87 -1.35
N ILE A 47 3.46 -14.69 -1.32
CA ILE A 47 2.24 -14.41 -0.56
C ILE A 47 1.10 -14.21 -1.55
N GLY A 48 0.07 -15.06 -1.47
CA GLY A 48 -1.15 -14.89 -2.25
C GLY A 48 -1.94 -13.67 -1.80
N VAL A 49 -2.38 -12.84 -2.75
CA VAL A 49 -3.12 -11.61 -2.44
C VAL A 49 -4.57 -11.72 -2.92
N ASN A 50 -5.51 -11.49 -2.00
CA ASN A 50 -6.92 -11.47 -2.33
C ASN A 50 -7.31 -10.14 -3.02
N LEU A 51 -7.63 -10.22 -4.31
CA LEU A 51 -8.03 -9.06 -5.11
C LEU A 51 -9.30 -8.36 -4.60
N LYS A 52 -10.21 -9.10 -3.95
CA LYS A 52 -11.44 -8.51 -3.40
C LYS A 52 -11.11 -7.59 -2.23
N GLU A 53 -10.33 -8.07 -1.27
CA GLU A 53 -9.88 -7.29 -0.10
C GLU A 53 -9.06 -6.07 -0.53
N LEU A 54 -8.18 -6.20 -1.53
CA LEU A 54 -7.44 -5.05 -2.08
C LEU A 54 -8.36 -3.97 -2.68
N ARG A 55 -9.43 -4.38 -3.38
CA ARG A 55 -10.38 -3.43 -3.97
C ARG A 55 -11.19 -2.72 -2.90
N GLU A 56 -11.62 -3.43 -1.87
CA GLU A 56 -12.32 -2.85 -0.72
C GLU A 56 -11.42 -1.85 0.03
N LEU A 57 -10.15 -2.22 0.27
CA LEU A 57 -9.17 -1.32 0.88
C LEU A 57 -8.94 -0.08 0.01
N ARG A 58 -8.80 -0.23 -1.31
CA ARG A 58 -8.68 0.91 -2.23
C ARG A 58 -9.89 1.84 -2.13
N ALA A 59 -11.10 1.31 -2.16
CA ALA A 59 -12.32 2.11 -2.06
C ALA A 59 -12.37 2.90 -0.73
N LYS A 60 -12.01 2.25 0.38
CA LYS A 60 -11.92 2.90 1.69
C LYS A 60 -10.91 4.05 1.70
N LEU A 61 -9.70 3.84 1.19
CA LEU A 61 -8.65 4.86 1.13
C LEU A 61 -9.07 6.05 0.27
N VAL A 62 -9.69 5.80 -0.89
CA VAL A 62 -10.22 6.88 -1.75
C VAL A 62 -11.29 7.69 -1.02
N GLY A 63 -12.20 7.03 -0.30
CA GLY A 63 -13.20 7.73 0.51
C GLY A 63 -12.61 8.60 1.62
N GLN A 64 -11.53 8.14 2.26
CA GLN A 64 -10.81 8.93 3.27
C GLN A 64 -10.15 10.16 2.67
N ILE A 65 -9.51 10.04 1.50
CA ILE A 65 -8.92 11.18 0.79
C ILE A 65 -9.99 12.20 0.41
N ALA A 66 -11.10 11.75 -0.19
CA ALA A 66 -12.20 12.65 -0.56
C ALA A 66 -12.78 13.40 0.66
N THR A 67 -12.83 12.74 1.82
CA THR A 67 -13.27 13.37 3.07
C THR A 67 -12.26 14.44 3.53
N LEU A 68 -10.96 14.16 3.44
CA LEU A 68 -9.92 15.14 3.75
C LEU A 68 -9.98 16.35 2.81
N ASP A 69 -10.22 16.14 1.52
CA ASP A 69 -10.36 17.23 0.55
C ASP A 69 -11.55 18.15 0.89
N VAL A 70 -12.68 17.57 1.32
CA VAL A 70 -13.84 18.35 1.79
C VAL A 70 -13.48 19.15 3.05
N VAL A 71 -12.82 18.53 4.03
CA VAL A 71 -12.39 19.24 5.25
C VAL A 71 -11.42 20.37 4.92
N LEU A 72 -10.50 20.16 3.97
CA LEU A 72 -9.59 21.21 3.51
C LEU A 72 -10.34 22.35 2.82
N ALA A 73 -11.31 22.05 1.95
CA ALA A 73 -12.14 23.05 1.30
C ALA A 73 -12.96 23.88 2.31
N ASP A 74 -13.56 23.22 3.31
CA ASP A 74 -14.26 23.91 4.42
C ASP A 74 -13.28 24.80 5.21
N CYS A 75 -12.06 24.33 5.48
CA CYS A 75 -11.04 25.13 6.16
C CYS A 75 -10.62 26.36 5.34
N ASP A 76 -10.46 26.20 4.02
CA ASP A 76 -10.14 27.31 3.10
C ASP A 76 -11.28 28.32 3.04
N GLU A 77 -12.54 27.88 3.02
CA GLU A 77 -13.72 28.74 3.08
C GLU A 77 -13.78 29.53 4.39
N VAL A 78 -13.51 28.88 5.53
CA VAL A 78 -13.44 29.55 6.84
C VAL A 78 -12.31 30.59 6.87
N LEU A 79 -11.14 30.27 6.34
CA LEU A 79 -10.02 31.22 6.26
C LEU A 79 -10.34 32.40 5.35
N ALA A 80 -11.00 32.17 4.21
CA ALA A 80 -11.45 33.23 3.31
C ALA A 80 -12.54 34.12 3.94
N SER A 81 -13.42 33.55 4.77
CA SER A 81 -14.51 34.28 5.43
C SER A 81 -14.07 35.23 6.55
N LYS A 82 -12.83 35.11 7.05
CA LYS A 82 -12.27 35.99 8.11
C LYS A 82 -11.57 37.25 7.58
N VAL A 83 -11.67 37.54 6.29
CA VAL A 83 -11.19 38.79 5.69
C VAL A 83 -12.36 39.75 5.44
N VAL A 84 -13.02 40.18 6.52
CA VAL A 84 -13.81 41.44 6.63
C VAL A 84 -13.74 41.92 8.07
#